data_AF-A0A370C5Q5-F1
#
_entry.id   AF-A0A370C5Q5-F1
#
_cell.length_a   1.000
_cell.length_b   1.000
_cell.length_c   1.000
_cell.angle_alpha   90.00
_cell.angle_beta   90.00
_cell.angle_gamma   90.00
#
_symmetry.space_group_name_H-M   'P 1'
#
loop_
_entity.id
_entity.type
_entity.pdbx_description
1 polymer ?
#
loop_
_entity_poly.entity_id
_entity_poly.type
_entity_poly.pdbx_seq_one_letter_code
_entity_poly.pdbx_strand_id
1 'polypeptide(L)'
;MQYSSVQVAAAQSPAAHLPATSAPAVQTTVQPTERTYSSGFFYQKGKYWSTNQVNALNRNVTRDVTPSELLGKYFPTEEKDLQVFSKLQKHFIIPGSEDVTKYDPTNPMWADNSLAQIFHSFSIIMKWRKQDTLVPPTIITVMTTLGYRMSAFQHFKITEQYIAYNLPKLNMKGVLRCDGGMYNLHDRLGKFPLVVLSDASNISKTQATNNEISNVLLPMAAQYDYGRKRDKYVSFCIMAWDTKYRITRAEASHTYFESLRQGKRTTEELVIKRTRIYDLLGNEDPSPTEAIYRTDHWLRGRNMDREEFLKVFWGMCLFLSDYTRVV
;
A
#
# COMPACT_ATOMS: atom_id res chain seq x y z
N MET A 1 -4.78 -21.80 -77.64
CA MET A 1 -4.71 -21.96 -76.16
C MET A 1 -4.71 -20.58 -75.54
N GLN A 2 -5.58 -20.38 -74.54
CA GLN A 2 -5.61 -19.36 -73.47
C GLN A 2 -5.10 -17.94 -73.81
N TYR A 3 -5.86 -16.88 -73.58
CA TYR A 3 -6.40 -16.44 -72.29
C TYR A 3 -7.77 -15.76 -72.47
N SER A 4 -8.67 -15.92 -71.51
CA SER A 4 -9.88 -15.08 -71.43
C SER A 4 -9.92 -14.34 -70.10
N SER A 5 -10.03 -13.03 -70.23
CA SER A 5 -10.21 -12.00 -69.23
C SER A 5 -11.58 -12.09 -68.55
N VAL A 6 -11.62 -11.84 -67.24
CA VAL A 6 -12.88 -11.61 -66.51
C VAL A 6 -12.81 -10.27 -65.82
N GLN A 7 -13.72 -9.37 -66.20
CA GLN A 7 -14.37 -8.38 -65.35
C GLN A 7 -15.58 -7.86 -66.12
N VAL A 8 -16.79 -7.98 -65.57
CA VAL A 8 -17.79 -6.91 -65.44
C VAL A 8 -18.74 -7.29 -64.31
N ALA A 9 -19.11 -6.29 -63.51
CA ALA A 9 -19.94 -6.36 -62.32
C ALA A 9 -21.45 -6.22 -62.59
N ALA A 10 -22.19 -6.49 -61.50
CA ALA A 10 -23.51 -5.98 -61.10
C ALA A 10 -24.78 -6.73 -61.56
N ALA A 11 -25.52 -7.22 -60.55
CA ALA A 11 -26.95 -6.93 -60.41
C ALA A 11 -27.40 -7.13 -58.96
N GLN A 12 -28.17 -6.15 -58.48
CA GLN A 12 -28.86 -6.11 -57.18
C GLN A 12 -29.97 -7.18 -57.09
N SER A 13 -30.36 -7.55 -55.87
CA SER A 13 -31.64 -8.24 -55.62
C SER A 13 -32.39 -7.64 -54.44
N PRO A 14 -33.73 -7.68 -54.46
CA PRO A 14 -34.59 -6.83 -53.65
C PRO A 14 -34.96 -7.43 -52.30
N ALA A 15 -35.31 -6.55 -51.37
CA ALA A 15 -35.77 -6.85 -50.03
C ALA A 15 -37.09 -7.62 -50.00
N ALA A 16 -37.20 -8.61 -49.10
CA ALA A 16 -38.46 -9.07 -48.54
C ALA A 16 -38.27 -9.31 -47.04
N HIS A 17 -39.11 -8.63 -46.26
CA HIS A 17 -39.15 -8.59 -44.80
C HIS A 17 -39.48 -9.95 -44.17
N LEU A 18 -38.71 -10.36 -43.16
CA LEU A 18 -39.15 -11.28 -42.10
C LEU A 18 -38.63 -10.78 -40.73
N PRO A 19 -39.45 -10.85 -39.66
CA PRO A 19 -39.11 -10.28 -38.37
C PRO A 19 -38.06 -11.13 -37.62
N ALA A 20 -37.00 -10.48 -37.16
CA ALA A 20 -35.98 -11.07 -36.30
C ALA A 20 -36.57 -11.37 -34.92
N THR A 21 -36.94 -12.63 -34.68
CA THR A 21 -37.14 -13.13 -33.32
C THR A 21 -35.75 -13.40 -32.75
N SER A 22 -35.24 -12.44 -31.97
CA SER A 22 -34.03 -12.63 -31.17
C SER A 22 -34.28 -13.78 -30.19
N ALA A 23 -33.51 -14.85 -30.31
CA ALA A 23 -33.42 -15.88 -29.27
C ALA A 23 -33.09 -15.20 -27.93
N PRO A 24 -33.75 -15.58 -26.81
CA PRO A 24 -33.46 -14.97 -25.53
C PRO A 24 -31.99 -15.21 -25.21
N ALA A 25 -31.26 -14.12 -24.98
CA ALA A 25 -29.91 -14.18 -24.44
C ALA A 25 -29.99 -14.92 -23.11
N VAL A 26 -29.55 -16.18 -23.10
CA VAL A 26 -29.31 -16.91 -21.86
C VAL A 26 -28.22 -16.12 -21.15
N GLN A 27 -28.65 -15.29 -20.19
CA GLN A 27 -27.77 -14.80 -19.16
C GLN A 27 -27.29 -16.05 -18.43
N THR A 28 -26.12 -16.58 -18.83
CA THR A 28 -25.30 -17.41 -17.96
C THR A 28 -24.96 -16.54 -16.75
N THR A 29 -25.86 -16.54 -15.78
CA THR A 29 -25.54 -16.24 -14.40
C THR A 29 -24.51 -17.29 -14.03
N VAL A 30 -23.23 -16.94 -14.17
CA VAL A 30 -22.15 -17.69 -13.55
C VAL A 30 -22.40 -17.55 -12.06
N GLN A 31 -23.17 -18.48 -11.48
CA GLN A 31 -23.26 -18.60 -10.05
C GLN A 31 -21.82 -18.75 -9.55
N PRO A 32 -21.36 -17.88 -8.63
CA PRO A 32 -20.02 -18.00 -8.09
C PRO A 32 -19.92 -19.40 -7.47
N THR A 33 -19.10 -20.25 -8.07
CA THR A 33 -18.97 -21.66 -7.71
C THR A 33 -18.67 -21.75 -6.21
N GLU A 34 -19.53 -22.43 -5.46
CA GLU A 34 -19.37 -22.63 -4.03
C GLU A 34 -18.01 -23.26 -3.74
N ARG A 35 -17.12 -22.53 -3.08
CA ARG A 35 -15.82 -23.05 -2.63
C ARG A 35 -15.80 -23.09 -1.12
N THR A 36 -16.06 -24.27 -0.57
CA THR A 36 -15.74 -24.65 0.81
C THR A 36 -14.25 -24.98 0.88
N TYR A 37 -13.50 -24.24 1.69
CA TYR A 37 -12.08 -24.50 1.91
C TYR A 37 -11.90 -25.37 3.14
N SER A 38 -10.96 -26.31 3.11
CA SER A 38 -10.68 -27.14 4.27
C SER A 38 -10.22 -26.30 5.45
N SER A 39 -10.50 -26.77 6.66
CA SER A 39 -10.01 -26.20 7.93
C SER A 39 -8.48 -26.27 8.08
N GLY A 40 -7.73 -26.60 7.02
CA GLY A 40 -6.26 -26.56 6.89
C GLY A 40 -5.77 -25.52 5.88
N PHE A 41 -6.65 -24.94 5.05
CA PHE A 41 -6.29 -24.18 3.86
C PHE A 41 -5.57 -22.86 4.16
N PHE A 42 -5.99 -22.13 5.20
CA PHE A 42 -5.32 -20.91 5.66
C PHE A 42 -4.24 -21.15 6.73
N TYR A 43 -4.00 -22.42 7.08
CA TYR A 43 -3.30 -22.84 8.30
C TYR A 43 -1.97 -23.55 8.02
N GLN A 44 -1.49 -23.48 6.78
CA GLN A 44 -0.25 -24.12 6.39
C GLN A 44 0.98 -23.31 6.83
N LYS A 45 2.05 -24.05 7.12
CA LYS A 45 3.43 -23.58 7.37
C LYS A 45 4.04 -23.03 6.07
N GLY A 46 3.40 -22.03 5.46
CA GLY A 46 3.82 -21.43 4.20
C GLY A 46 4.80 -20.27 4.43
N LYS A 47 5.88 -20.22 3.64
CA LYS A 47 6.75 -19.03 3.56
C LYS A 47 6.02 -17.81 2.98
N TYR A 48 4.97 -18.04 2.19
CA TYR A 48 4.16 -17.03 1.49
C TYR A 48 2.71 -17.52 1.39
N TRP A 49 1.76 -16.60 1.34
CA TRP A 49 0.38 -16.91 0.99
C TRP A 49 0.30 -17.21 -0.52
N SER A 50 -0.33 -18.32 -0.87
CA SER A 50 -0.63 -18.68 -2.25
C SER A 50 -1.73 -17.78 -2.81
N THR A 51 -1.74 -17.61 -4.13
CA THR A 51 -2.79 -16.86 -4.82
C THR A 51 -4.18 -17.47 -4.56
N ASN A 52 -4.27 -18.79 -4.37
CA ASN A 52 -5.52 -19.47 -4.04
C ASN A 52 -6.03 -19.09 -2.65
N GLN A 53 -5.14 -19.00 -1.64
CA GLN A 53 -5.50 -18.50 -0.30
C GLN A 53 -5.99 -17.06 -0.38
N VAL A 54 -5.27 -16.22 -1.13
CA VAL A 54 -5.61 -14.81 -1.30
C VAL A 54 -6.95 -14.62 -2.05
N ASN A 55 -7.25 -15.47 -3.03
CA ASN A 55 -8.51 -15.46 -3.77
C ASN A 55 -9.69 -16.06 -3.00
N ALA A 56 -9.43 -16.83 -1.94
CA ALA A 56 -10.45 -17.41 -1.09
C ALA A 56 -11.07 -16.40 -0.11
N LEU A 57 -10.38 -15.29 0.16
CA LEU A 57 -10.89 -14.23 1.03
C LEU A 57 -11.99 -13.45 0.33
N ASN A 58 -13.15 -13.29 0.98
CA ASN A 58 -14.11 -12.26 0.54
C ASN A 58 -13.49 -10.89 0.84
N ARG A 59 -13.20 -10.12 -0.20
CA ARG A 59 -12.46 -8.87 -0.11
C ARG A 59 -12.91 -7.88 -1.16
N ASN A 60 -12.86 -6.62 -0.78
CA ASN A 60 -13.16 -5.50 -1.64
C ASN A 60 -11.95 -4.57 -1.65
N VAL A 61 -11.40 -4.33 -2.84
CA VAL A 61 -10.13 -3.63 -3.02
C VAL A 61 -10.35 -2.36 -3.82
N THR A 62 -10.26 -1.21 -3.15
CA THR A 62 -10.23 0.11 -3.78
C THR A 62 -8.77 0.56 -3.96
N ARG A 63 -8.43 1.01 -5.16
CA ARG A 63 -7.08 1.48 -5.51
C ARG A 63 -7.08 2.98 -5.71
N ASP A 64 -5.89 3.56 -5.58
CA ASP A 64 -5.61 4.97 -5.83
C ASP A 64 -6.51 5.92 -5.03
N VAL A 65 -6.84 5.52 -3.79
CA VAL A 65 -7.62 6.37 -2.88
C VAL A 65 -6.80 7.58 -2.44
N THR A 66 -7.50 8.68 -2.18
CA THR A 66 -6.86 9.89 -1.67
C THR A 66 -6.40 9.71 -0.21
N PRO A 67 -5.40 10.47 0.26
CA PRO A 67 -5.00 10.47 1.67
C PRO A 67 -6.15 10.69 2.65
N SER A 68 -7.10 11.58 2.32
CA SER A 68 -8.28 11.87 3.14
C SER A 68 -9.26 10.70 3.17
N GLU A 69 -9.49 10.01 2.04
CA GLU A 69 -10.31 8.80 1.99
C GLU A 69 -9.69 7.61 2.74
N LEU A 70 -8.35 7.54 2.77
CA LEU A 70 -7.61 6.51 3.48
C LEU A 70 -7.68 6.71 5.00
N LEU A 71 -7.49 7.95 5.48
CA LEU A 71 -7.35 8.27 6.91
C LEU A 71 -8.63 8.80 7.57
N GLY A 72 -9.59 9.32 6.80
CA GLY A 72 -10.80 9.96 7.30
C GLY A 72 -10.47 11.12 8.24
N LYS A 73 -11.03 11.09 9.46
CA LYS A 73 -10.83 12.13 10.48
C LYS A 73 -9.38 12.28 10.97
N TYR A 74 -8.51 11.31 10.67
CA TYR A 74 -7.09 11.34 11.06
C TYR A 74 -6.19 11.99 10.00
N PHE A 75 -6.77 12.44 8.88
CA PHE A 75 -6.04 13.25 7.93
C PHE A 75 -5.71 14.61 8.57
N PRO A 76 -4.45 15.06 8.58
CA PRO A 76 -4.05 16.27 9.29
C PRO A 76 -4.64 17.51 8.59
N THR A 77 -5.66 18.11 9.21
CA THR A 77 -6.30 19.35 8.78
C THR A 77 -6.21 20.47 9.82
N GLU A 78 -5.82 20.14 11.06
CA GLU A 78 -5.69 21.13 12.14
C GLU A 78 -4.43 21.98 11.98
N GLU A 79 -4.55 23.29 12.20
CA GLU A 79 -3.46 24.27 12.06
C GLU A 79 -2.21 23.89 12.86
N LYS A 80 -2.38 23.35 14.08
CA LYS A 80 -1.26 22.89 14.91
C LYS A 80 -0.45 21.77 14.25
N ASP A 81 -1.14 20.84 13.59
CA ASP A 81 -0.51 19.71 12.91
C ASP A 81 0.16 20.20 11.62
N LEU A 82 -0.48 21.15 10.92
CA LEU A 82 0.07 21.79 9.71
C LEU A 82 1.33 22.63 10.00
N GLN A 83 1.43 23.28 11.16
CA GLN A 83 2.63 24.03 11.54
C GLN A 83 3.83 23.12 11.80
N VAL A 84 3.63 22.01 12.54
CA VAL A 84 4.69 21.01 12.76
C VAL A 84 5.05 20.32 11.44
N PHE A 85 4.04 20.06 10.61
CA PHE A 85 4.21 19.55 9.26
C PHE A 85 5.09 20.49 8.42
N SER A 86 4.89 21.80 8.47
CA SER A 86 5.60 22.78 7.62
C SER A 86 7.14 22.72 7.72
N LYS A 87 7.68 22.47 8.93
CA LYS A 87 9.13 22.36 9.14
C LYS A 87 9.70 21.08 8.55
N LEU A 88 9.02 19.95 8.78
CA LEU A 88 9.40 18.65 8.25
C LEU A 88 9.21 18.59 6.72
N GLN A 89 8.15 19.25 6.25
CA GLN A 89 7.79 19.40 4.85
C GLN A 89 8.91 20.09 4.08
N LYS A 90 9.51 21.17 4.59
CA LYS A 90 10.65 21.83 3.92
C LYS A 90 11.83 20.85 3.75
N HIS A 91 12.24 20.18 4.82
CA HIS A 91 13.37 19.25 4.78
C HIS A 91 13.12 18.04 3.88
N PHE A 92 11.87 17.60 3.75
CA PHE A 92 11.52 16.41 2.97
C PHE A 92 11.20 16.71 1.51
N ILE A 93 10.51 17.81 1.24
CA ILE A 93 10.02 18.15 -0.10
C ILE A 93 11.10 18.85 -0.92
N ILE A 94 11.83 19.80 -0.33
CA ILE A 94 12.71 20.72 -1.09
C ILE A 94 13.82 20.00 -1.86
N PRO A 95 14.53 18.98 -1.32
CA PRO A 95 15.65 18.39 -2.06
C PRO A 95 15.20 17.72 -3.35
N GLY A 96 15.62 18.23 -4.51
CA GLY A 96 15.20 17.73 -5.81
C GLY A 96 15.79 16.36 -6.14
N SER A 97 15.29 15.73 -7.20
CA SER A 97 15.82 14.44 -7.66
C SER A 97 17.31 14.53 -8.05
N GLU A 98 17.72 15.65 -8.64
CA GLU A 98 19.11 15.91 -9.02
C GLU A 98 20.01 16.04 -7.80
N ASP A 99 19.58 16.79 -6.78
CA ASP A 99 20.32 16.95 -5.52
C ASP A 99 20.63 15.60 -4.88
N VAL A 100 19.64 14.72 -4.84
CA VAL A 100 19.77 13.37 -4.26
C VAL A 100 20.65 12.47 -5.14
N THR A 101 20.53 12.58 -6.47
CA THR A 101 21.35 11.77 -7.40
C THR A 101 22.81 12.18 -7.36
N LYS A 102 23.08 13.48 -7.21
CA LYS A 102 24.42 14.08 -7.08
C LYS A 102 24.76 14.36 -5.61
N TYR A 103 24.26 13.54 -4.69
CA TYR A 103 24.45 13.73 -3.26
C TYR A 103 25.92 13.95 -2.89
N ASP A 104 26.18 15.10 -2.28
CA ASP A 104 27.47 15.52 -1.75
C ASP A 104 27.27 15.91 -0.28
N PRO A 105 27.79 15.14 0.69
CA PRO A 105 27.59 15.41 2.12
C PRO A 105 28.18 16.76 2.56
N THR A 106 29.04 17.39 1.76
CA THR A 106 29.64 18.71 2.07
C THR A 106 28.73 19.89 1.69
N ASN A 107 27.68 19.67 0.90
CA ASN A 107 26.74 20.72 0.55
C ASN A 107 25.93 21.17 1.81
N PRO A 108 25.94 22.47 2.16
CA PRO A 108 25.27 23.01 3.34
C PRO A 108 23.78 22.63 3.45
N MET A 109 23.10 22.43 2.33
CA MET A 109 21.71 21.98 2.32
C MET A 109 21.49 20.68 3.11
N TRP A 110 22.46 19.76 3.09
CA TRP A 110 22.34 18.50 3.82
C TRP A 110 22.75 18.60 5.27
N ALA A 111 23.69 19.49 5.60
CA ALA A 111 24.16 19.69 6.96
C ALA A 111 23.00 20.10 7.90
N ASP A 112 22.12 20.99 7.41
CA ASP A 112 20.96 21.47 8.17
C ASP A 112 19.71 20.59 8.00
N ASN A 113 19.74 19.63 7.07
CA ASN A 113 18.60 18.78 6.77
C ASN A 113 18.56 17.56 7.70
N SER A 114 17.65 17.61 8.67
CA SER A 114 17.40 16.53 9.64
C SER A 114 16.92 15.20 9.03
N LEU A 115 16.64 15.16 7.73
CA LEU A 115 16.25 14.00 6.92
C LEU A 115 17.33 13.59 5.89
N ALA A 116 18.52 14.20 5.92
CA ALA A 116 19.61 13.94 4.97
C ALA A 116 19.94 12.45 4.80
N GLN A 117 19.80 11.64 5.85
CA GLN A 117 20.01 10.19 5.81
C GLN A 117 19.08 9.47 4.81
N ILE A 118 17.81 9.90 4.68
CA ILE A 118 16.87 9.34 3.71
C ILE A 118 17.41 9.55 2.28
N PHE A 119 17.84 10.77 2.00
CA PHE A 119 18.35 11.15 0.68
C PHE A 119 19.68 10.50 0.38
N HIS A 120 20.55 10.35 1.37
CA HIS A 120 21.78 9.59 1.22
C HIS A 120 21.48 8.12 0.85
N SER A 121 20.52 7.48 1.53
CA SER A 121 20.08 6.13 1.18
C SER A 121 19.54 6.07 -0.25
N PHE A 122 18.71 7.03 -0.66
CA PHE A 122 18.22 7.13 -2.04
C PHE A 122 19.35 7.29 -3.07
N SER A 123 20.38 8.08 -2.76
CA SER A 123 21.55 8.23 -3.62
C SER A 123 22.31 6.91 -3.81
N ILE A 124 22.53 6.17 -2.73
CA ILE A 124 23.23 4.87 -2.76
C ILE A 124 22.48 3.87 -3.63
N ILE A 125 21.17 3.71 -3.42
CA ILE A 125 20.37 2.74 -4.18
C ILE A 125 20.35 3.06 -5.68
N MET A 126 20.35 4.34 -6.05
CA MET A 126 20.39 4.76 -7.45
C MET A 126 21.74 4.45 -8.10
N LYS A 127 22.84 4.54 -7.36
CA LYS A 127 24.17 4.13 -7.83
C LYS A 127 24.23 2.60 -8.00
N TRP A 128 23.69 1.86 -7.05
CA TRP A 128 23.71 0.38 -7.04
C TRP A 128 22.84 -0.23 -8.13
N ARG A 129 21.68 0.37 -8.41
CA ARG A 129 20.81 -0.05 -9.52
C ARG A 129 21.48 0.10 -10.89
N LYS A 130 22.32 1.12 -11.08
CA LYS A 130 23.11 1.29 -12.32
C LYS A 130 24.19 0.20 -12.49
N GLN A 131 24.51 -0.51 -11.41
CA GLN A 131 25.55 -1.54 -11.36
C GLN A 131 24.97 -2.96 -11.29
N ASP A 132 23.65 -3.14 -11.47
CA ASP A 132 22.93 -4.42 -11.33
C ASP A 132 23.22 -5.15 -9.99
N THR A 133 23.46 -4.37 -8.92
CA THR A 133 23.73 -4.90 -7.59
C THR A 133 22.46 -5.00 -6.74
N LEU A 134 22.47 -5.91 -5.75
CA LEU A 134 21.37 -6.06 -4.80
C LEU A 134 21.19 -4.78 -3.98
N VAL A 135 20.00 -4.20 -4.04
CA VAL A 135 19.66 -2.95 -3.35
C VAL A 135 19.08 -3.25 -1.97
N PRO A 136 19.56 -2.60 -0.89
CA PRO A 136 19.06 -2.78 0.46
C PRO A 136 17.73 -2.04 0.63
N PRO A 137 16.83 -2.57 1.48
CA PRO A 137 15.52 -1.97 1.68
C PRO A 137 15.67 -0.60 2.35
N THR A 138 15.05 0.43 1.76
CA THR A 138 15.08 1.79 2.31
C THR A 138 14.00 2.04 3.35
N ILE A 139 12.98 1.18 3.39
CA ILE A 139 11.74 1.38 4.16
C ILE A 139 12.01 1.66 5.64
N ILE A 140 12.92 0.91 6.29
CA ILE A 140 13.18 1.12 7.71
C ILE A 140 13.86 2.47 7.95
N THR A 141 14.84 2.82 7.11
CA THR A 141 15.53 4.11 7.21
C THR A 141 14.55 5.27 7.03
N VAL A 142 13.68 5.20 6.03
CA VAL A 142 12.66 6.25 5.78
C VAL A 142 11.69 6.36 6.95
N MET A 143 11.10 5.24 7.39
CA MET A 143 10.11 5.25 8.46
C MET A 143 10.70 5.71 9.80
N THR A 144 11.91 5.28 10.11
CA THR A 144 12.60 5.64 11.36
C THR A 144 13.01 7.11 11.36
N THR A 145 13.61 7.58 10.26
CA THR A 145 14.07 8.97 10.17
C THR A 145 12.89 9.95 10.17
N LEU A 146 11.80 9.65 9.46
CA LEU A 146 10.56 10.44 9.53
C LEU A 146 9.93 10.36 10.92
N GLY A 147 9.77 9.15 11.45
CA GLY A 147 9.16 8.88 12.74
C GLY A 147 9.78 9.71 13.86
N TYR A 148 11.11 9.71 14.00
CA TYR A 148 11.80 10.50 15.04
C TYR A 148 11.56 12.01 14.98
N ARG A 149 10.93 12.53 13.93
CA ARG A 149 10.55 13.95 13.81
C ARG A 149 9.07 14.21 14.12
N MET A 150 8.28 13.16 14.35
CA MET A 150 6.85 13.26 14.66
C MET A 150 6.60 13.04 16.15
N SER A 151 5.87 13.94 16.80
CA SER A 151 5.51 13.81 18.22
C SER A 151 4.74 12.53 18.50
N ALA A 152 3.81 12.16 17.60
CA ALA A 152 3.05 10.92 17.68
C ALA A 152 3.95 9.67 17.72
N PHE A 153 5.13 9.71 17.09
CA PHE A 153 6.03 8.56 17.01
C PHE A 153 6.73 8.21 18.33
N GLN A 154 6.75 9.12 19.32
CA GLN A 154 7.36 8.87 20.65
C GLN A 154 6.73 7.68 21.39
N HIS A 155 5.57 7.21 20.95
CA HIS A 155 4.87 6.05 21.49
C HIS A 155 5.06 4.77 20.65
N PHE A 156 5.96 4.79 19.68
CA PHE A 156 6.18 3.67 18.76
C PHE A 156 7.65 3.26 18.70
N LYS A 157 7.87 1.99 18.32
CA LYS A 157 9.17 1.45 17.92
C LYS A 157 9.05 0.80 16.54
N ILE A 158 10.08 0.93 15.72
CA ILE A 158 10.25 0.16 14.50
C ILE A 158 11.23 -0.97 14.79
N THR A 159 10.92 -2.19 14.33
CA THR A 159 11.82 -3.34 14.48
C THR A 159 12.06 -3.99 13.13
N GLU A 160 13.29 -4.40 12.85
CA GLU A 160 13.71 -5.06 11.61
C GLU A 160 13.71 -6.59 11.75
N GLN A 161 12.53 -7.20 11.87
CA GLN A 161 12.43 -8.64 12.08
C GLN A 161 11.18 -9.22 11.41
N TYR A 162 11.31 -10.47 10.95
CA TYR A 162 10.15 -11.28 10.58
C TYR A 162 9.21 -11.47 11.76
N ILE A 163 7.91 -11.45 11.50
CA ILE A 163 6.90 -11.48 12.56
C ILE A 163 6.37 -12.89 12.68
N ALA A 164 6.86 -13.63 13.68
CA ALA A 164 6.31 -14.93 14.03
C ALA A 164 4.91 -14.77 14.63
N TYR A 165 4.01 -15.70 14.31
CA TYR A 165 2.64 -15.67 14.78
C TYR A 165 2.10 -17.05 15.12
N ASN A 166 1.27 -17.08 16.17
CA ASN A 166 0.48 -18.23 16.57
C ASN A 166 -0.88 -17.70 17.06
N LEU A 167 -1.91 -17.86 16.24
CA LEU A 167 -3.27 -17.37 16.43
C LEU A 167 -4.19 -18.59 16.60
N PRO A 168 -4.25 -19.18 17.81
CA PRO A 168 -4.95 -20.43 18.06
C PRO A 168 -6.47 -20.36 17.81
N LYS A 169 -7.14 -19.22 18.07
CA LYS A 169 -8.58 -19.10 17.78
C LYS A 169 -8.84 -19.20 16.30
N LEU A 170 -7.94 -18.66 15.50
CA LEU A 170 -8.01 -18.77 14.05
C LEU A 170 -7.33 -20.02 13.54
N ASN A 171 -6.70 -20.89 14.35
CA ASN A 171 -5.87 -22.01 13.87
C ASN A 171 -4.69 -21.62 12.94
N MET A 172 -4.23 -20.37 12.98
CA MET A 172 -3.14 -19.88 12.10
C MET A 172 -1.80 -19.85 12.83
N LYS A 173 -0.74 -20.40 12.25
CA LYS A 173 0.63 -20.23 12.76
C LYS A 173 1.64 -20.09 11.63
N GLY A 174 2.70 -19.33 11.85
CA GLY A 174 3.71 -19.12 10.82
C GLY A 174 4.63 -17.94 11.12
N VAL A 175 5.23 -17.43 10.05
CA VAL A 175 6.10 -16.27 10.08
C VAL A 175 5.73 -15.38 8.90
N LEU A 176 5.41 -14.12 9.19
CA LEU A 176 5.18 -13.11 8.17
C LEU A 176 6.54 -12.66 7.63
N ARG A 177 6.74 -12.80 6.31
CA ARG A 177 7.93 -12.32 5.62
C ARG A 177 7.74 -10.84 5.27
N CYS A 178 8.25 -10.01 6.14
CA CYS A 178 8.29 -8.56 6.01
C CYS A 178 9.67 -8.07 6.51
N ASP A 179 9.97 -6.80 6.26
CA ASP A 179 11.23 -6.19 6.66
C ASP A 179 11.13 -5.61 8.07
N GLY A 180 9.91 -5.38 8.55
CA GLY A 180 9.69 -4.99 9.93
C GLY A 180 8.25 -4.62 10.23
N GLY A 181 8.09 -3.93 11.35
CA GLY A 181 6.80 -3.38 11.74
C GLY A 181 6.93 -2.23 12.72
N MET A 182 5.89 -1.41 12.80
CA MET A 182 5.72 -0.36 13.80
C MET A 182 4.86 -0.89 14.94
N TYR A 183 5.43 -0.91 16.13
CA TYR A 183 4.78 -1.39 17.36
C TYR A 183 4.50 -0.21 18.27
N ASN A 184 3.35 -0.21 18.92
CA ASN A 184 3.07 0.75 19.98
C ASN A 184 3.73 0.29 21.28
N LEU A 185 4.45 1.18 21.96
CA LEU A 185 5.17 0.91 23.21
C LEU A 185 4.22 0.65 24.39
N HIS A 186 3.01 1.19 24.34
CA HIS A 186 1.98 1.04 25.37
C HIS A 186 1.05 -0.15 25.14
N ASP A 187 1.15 -0.83 23.98
CA ASP A 187 0.43 -2.08 23.79
C ASP A 187 1.08 -3.16 24.65
N ARG A 188 0.49 -3.43 25.82
CA ARG A 188 0.94 -4.46 26.79
C ARG A 188 1.14 -5.82 26.15
N LEU A 189 0.46 -6.09 25.04
CA LEU A 189 0.63 -7.33 24.32
C LEU A 189 1.93 -7.36 23.52
N GLY A 190 2.43 -6.23 23.01
CA GLY A 190 3.75 -6.04 22.39
C GLY A 190 4.11 -7.03 21.25
N LYS A 191 3.16 -7.88 20.84
CA LYS A 191 3.43 -9.11 20.08
C LYS A 191 3.25 -8.91 18.58
N PHE A 192 2.47 -7.92 18.15
CA PHE A 192 2.19 -7.67 16.75
C PHE A 192 2.26 -6.19 16.42
N PRO A 193 2.81 -5.83 15.25
CA PRO A 193 2.83 -4.44 14.85
C PRO A 193 1.45 -3.98 14.40
N LEU A 194 1.21 -2.68 14.48
CA LEU A 194 0.01 -2.05 13.92
C LEU A 194 0.20 -1.65 12.45
N VAL A 195 1.47 -1.52 12.02
CA VAL A 195 1.88 -1.29 10.64
C VAL A 195 2.94 -2.31 10.26
N VAL A 196 2.75 -3.03 9.18
CA VAL A 196 3.78 -3.91 8.63
C VAL A 196 4.56 -3.16 7.54
N LEU A 197 5.89 -3.30 7.58
CA LEU A 197 6.81 -2.70 6.62
C LEU A 197 7.36 -3.80 5.72
N SER A 198 7.18 -3.68 4.41
CA SER A 198 7.61 -4.70 3.44
C SER A 198 8.29 -4.09 2.23
N ASP A 199 9.51 -4.52 1.98
CA ASP A 199 10.21 -4.33 0.72
C ASP A 199 9.68 -5.35 -0.30
N ALA A 200 9.49 -4.86 -1.52
CA ALA A 200 9.01 -5.62 -2.64
C ALA A 200 9.90 -5.43 -3.88
N SER A 201 11.08 -4.82 -3.74
CA SER A 201 12.01 -4.57 -4.84
C SER A 201 12.48 -5.85 -5.53
N ASN A 202 12.66 -6.93 -4.75
CA ASN A 202 13.26 -8.18 -5.22
C ASN A 202 12.24 -9.32 -5.41
N ILE A 203 10.94 -9.04 -5.47
CA ILE A 203 9.90 -10.06 -5.62
C ILE A 203 8.95 -9.75 -6.78
N SER A 204 8.30 -10.80 -7.31
CA SER A 204 7.33 -10.64 -8.39
C SER A 204 6.10 -9.83 -7.93
N LYS A 205 5.41 -9.18 -8.88
CA LYS A 205 4.16 -8.44 -8.62
C LYS A 205 3.10 -9.30 -7.92
N THR A 206 3.00 -10.57 -8.29
CA THR A 206 2.07 -11.54 -7.67
C THR A 206 2.45 -11.81 -6.23
N GLN A 207 3.73 -12.06 -5.94
CA GLN A 207 4.22 -12.23 -4.56
C GLN A 207 4.02 -10.97 -3.73
N ALA A 208 4.33 -9.79 -4.26
CA ALA A 208 4.11 -8.52 -3.58
C ALA A 208 2.63 -8.34 -3.21
N THR A 209 1.72 -8.63 -4.13
CA THR A 209 0.28 -8.55 -3.88
C THR A 209 -0.16 -9.54 -2.80
N ASN A 210 0.31 -10.78 -2.84
CA ASN A 210 -0.06 -11.77 -1.82
C ASN A 210 0.51 -11.41 -0.45
N ASN A 211 1.75 -10.93 -0.40
CA ASN A 211 2.41 -10.48 0.82
C ASN A 211 1.68 -9.29 1.43
N GLU A 212 1.29 -8.30 0.63
CA GLU A 212 0.51 -7.15 1.07
C GLU A 212 -0.76 -7.57 1.83
N ILE A 213 -1.52 -8.51 1.26
CA ILE A 213 -2.75 -9.02 1.87
C ILE A 213 -2.45 -9.71 3.19
N SER A 214 -1.41 -10.55 3.25
CA SER A 214 -0.99 -11.17 4.51
C SER A 214 -0.49 -10.16 5.54
N ASN A 215 0.19 -9.10 5.10
CA ASN A 215 0.77 -8.05 5.93
C ASN A 215 -0.30 -7.18 6.61
N VAL A 216 -1.44 -6.96 5.95
CA VAL A 216 -2.58 -6.28 6.59
C VAL A 216 -3.46 -7.24 7.38
N LEU A 217 -3.70 -8.46 6.89
CA LEU A 217 -4.59 -9.39 7.56
C LEU A 217 -4.05 -9.85 8.92
N LEU A 218 -2.74 -10.10 9.03
CA LEU A 218 -2.17 -10.70 10.23
C LEU A 218 -2.28 -9.80 11.48
N PRO A 219 -1.94 -8.49 11.45
CA PRO A 219 -2.18 -7.60 12.58
C PRO A 219 -3.64 -7.58 13.05
N MET A 220 -4.60 -7.58 12.12
CA MET A 220 -6.03 -7.59 12.46
C MET A 220 -6.45 -8.93 13.08
N ALA A 221 -6.01 -10.03 12.46
CA ALA A 221 -6.25 -11.39 12.95
C ALA A 221 -5.70 -11.59 14.36
N ALA A 222 -4.51 -11.05 14.64
CA ALA A 222 -3.91 -11.08 15.97
C ALA A 222 -4.77 -10.33 17.00
N GLN A 223 -5.21 -9.11 16.68
CA GLN A 223 -6.06 -8.33 17.59
C GLN A 223 -7.38 -9.05 17.92
N TYR A 224 -7.99 -9.71 16.92
CA TYR A 224 -9.15 -10.57 17.11
C TYR A 224 -8.83 -11.77 18.02
N ASP A 225 -7.71 -12.46 17.75
CA ASP A 225 -7.30 -13.65 18.49
C ASP A 225 -7.08 -13.34 19.98
N TYR A 226 -6.51 -12.18 20.30
CA TYR A 226 -6.35 -11.71 21.69
C TYR A 226 -7.65 -11.28 22.37
N GLY A 227 -8.81 -11.44 21.72
CA GLY A 227 -10.13 -11.29 22.35
C GLY A 227 -10.57 -9.85 22.57
N ARG A 228 -9.91 -8.87 21.97
CA ARG A 228 -10.38 -7.48 22.00
C ARG A 228 -11.57 -7.35 21.07
N LYS A 229 -12.79 -7.25 21.61
CA LYS A 229 -13.98 -6.98 20.80
C LYS A 229 -13.94 -5.52 20.34
N ARG A 230 -13.94 -5.31 19.04
CA ARG A 230 -13.91 -3.98 18.39
C ARG A 230 -14.93 -3.97 17.26
N ASP A 231 -15.46 -2.80 16.93
CA ASP A 231 -16.37 -2.64 15.79
C ASP A 231 -15.65 -3.03 14.49
N LYS A 232 -14.43 -2.54 14.32
CA LYS A 232 -13.52 -2.92 13.22
C LYS A 232 -12.10 -3.11 13.73
N TYR A 233 -11.47 -4.18 13.26
CA TYR A 233 -10.02 -4.34 13.32
C TYR A 233 -9.42 -3.61 12.13
N VAL A 234 -8.35 -2.85 12.37
CA VAL A 234 -7.70 -2.02 11.35
C VAL A 234 -6.22 -2.27 11.39
N SER A 235 -5.60 -2.30 10.21
CA SER A 235 -4.16 -2.44 10.04
C SER A 235 -3.66 -1.64 8.86
N PHE A 236 -2.35 -1.40 8.86
CA PHE A 236 -1.67 -0.77 7.73
C PHE A 236 -0.51 -1.64 7.24
N CYS A 237 -0.22 -1.51 5.96
CA CYS A 237 0.99 -2.04 5.33
C CYS A 237 1.62 -0.93 4.50
N ILE A 238 2.93 -0.74 4.65
CA ILE A 238 3.73 0.12 3.78
C ILE A 238 4.59 -0.81 2.93
N MET A 239 4.35 -0.79 1.63
CA MET A 239 5.18 -1.49 0.66
C MET A 239 6.14 -0.53 -0.03
N ALA A 240 7.40 -0.92 -0.12
CA ALA A 240 8.45 -0.17 -0.83
C ALA A 240 8.97 -0.94 -2.04
N TRP A 241 9.23 -0.22 -3.12
CA TRP A 241 10.01 -0.65 -4.29
C TRP A 241 11.09 0.41 -4.50
N ASP A 242 12.21 0.25 -3.81
CA ASP A 242 13.33 1.20 -3.80
C ASP A 242 12.92 2.59 -3.29
N THR A 243 12.57 3.53 -4.17
CA THR A 243 12.10 4.89 -3.83
C THR A 243 10.59 5.03 -3.89
N LYS A 244 9.88 3.99 -4.32
CA LYS A 244 8.44 4.01 -4.58
C LYS A 244 7.68 3.34 -3.46
N TYR A 245 6.69 4.01 -2.91
CA TYR A 245 5.98 3.58 -1.71
C TYR A 245 4.48 3.50 -1.96
N ARG A 246 3.84 2.46 -1.45
CA ARG A 246 2.38 2.36 -1.37
C ARG A 246 1.97 2.12 0.07
N ILE A 247 0.95 2.84 0.51
CA ILE A 247 0.34 2.64 1.82
C ILE A 247 -1.02 2.00 1.62
N THR A 248 -1.27 0.96 2.39
CA THR A 248 -2.47 0.15 2.32
C THR A 248 -3.10 0.11 3.69
N ARG A 249 -4.38 0.49 3.77
CA ARG A 249 -5.22 0.33 4.97
C ARG A 249 -6.20 -0.79 4.73
N ALA A 250 -6.31 -1.70 5.67
CA ALA A 250 -7.36 -2.71 5.64
C ALA A 250 -8.22 -2.64 6.90
N GLU A 251 -9.48 -3.01 6.76
CA GLU A 251 -10.42 -3.15 7.86
C GLU A 251 -11.28 -4.40 7.69
N ALA A 252 -11.56 -5.05 8.80
CA ALA A 252 -12.46 -6.19 8.88
C ALA A 252 -13.20 -6.17 10.22
N SER A 253 -14.45 -6.64 10.22
CA SER A 253 -15.26 -6.72 11.42
C SER A 253 -14.92 -7.95 12.27
N HIS A 254 -15.52 -7.99 13.46
CA HIS A 254 -15.55 -9.19 14.28
C HIS A 254 -16.25 -10.37 13.59
N THR A 255 -17.39 -10.13 12.94
CA THR A 255 -18.14 -11.17 12.21
C THR A 255 -17.32 -11.79 11.08
N TYR A 256 -16.48 -10.98 10.41
CA TYR A 256 -15.57 -11.45 9.37
C TYR A 256 -14.61 -12.51 9.93
N PHE A 257 -13.93 -12.21 11.04
CA PHE A 257 -13.02 -13.15 11.68
C PHE A 257 -13.73 -14.35 12.33
N GLU A 258 -14.95 -14.18 12.86
CA GLU A 258 -15.75 -15.32 13.34
C GLU A 258 -16.13 -16.27 12.19
N SER A 259 -16.48 -15.73 11.03
CA SER A 259 -16.79 -16.53 9.84
C SER A 259 -15.55 -17.27 9.36
N LEU A 260 -14.39 -16.58 9.27
CA LEU A 260 -13.10 -17.20 8.93
C LEU A 260 -12.74 -18.32 9.92
N ARG A 261 -12.86 -18.06 11.24
CA ARG A 261 -12.61 -19.05 12.30
C ARG A 261 -13.43 -20.31 12.11
N GLN A 262 -14.72 -20.15 11.80
CA GLN A 262 -15.66 -21.25 11.63
C GLN A 262 -15.53 -21.95 10.27
N GLY A 263 -14.65 -21.47 9.38
CA GLY A 263 -14.55 -21.95 8.01
C GLY A 263 -15.81 -21.67 7.19
N LYS A 264 -16.64 -20.72 7.64
CA LYS A 264 -17.89 -20.32 6.97
C LYS A 264 -17.59 -19.24 5.92
N ARG A 265 -18.48 -19.15 4.93
CA ARG A 265 -18.45 -18.05 3.97
C ARG A 265 -18.59 -16.72 4.71
N THR A 266 -17.63 -15.83 4.51
CA THR A 266 -17.69 -14.46 5.00
C THR A 266 -18.69 -13.68 4.15
N THR A 267 -19.85 -13.34 4.71
CA THR A 267 -20.81 -12.42 4.06
C THR A 267 -20.27 -10.99 4.07
N GLU A 268 -19.57 -10.63 5.14
CA GLU A 268 -18.84 -9.38 5.23
C GLU A 268 -17.52 -9.43 4.45
N GLU A 269 -17.03 -8.26 4.04
CA GLU A 269 -15.84 -8.10 3.22
C GLU A 269 -14.64 -7.64 4.05
N LEU A 270 -13.46 -8.16 3.71
CA LEU A 270 -12.19 -7.50 4.03
C LEU A 270 -12.05 -6.29 3.12
N VAL A 271 -12.22 -5.09 3.67
CA VAL A 271 -12.14 -3.84 2.89
C VAL A 271 -10.68 -3.38 2.88
N ILE A 272 -10.13 -3.21 1.67
CA ILE A 272 -8.74 -2.83 1.44
C ILE A 272 -8.73 -1.56 0.60
N LYS A 273 -8.11 -0.52 1.14
CA LYS A 273 -7.88 0.75 0.46
C LYS A 273 -6.38 0.93 0.24
N ARG A 274 -5.99 1.18 -1.01
CA ARG A 274 -4.60 1.40 -1.41
C ARG A 274 -4.42 2.81 -1.91
N THR A 275 -3.40 3.51 -1.45
CA THR A 275 -2.95 4.73 -2.11
C THR A 275 -2.41 4.43 -3.50
N ARG A 276 -2.28 5.47 -4.32
CA ARG A 276 -1.37 5.43 -5.45
C ARG A 276 0.07 5.16 -4.98
N ILE A 277 0.95 4.86 -5.91
CA ILE A 277 2.39 4.75 -5.61
C ILE A 277 2.95 6.18 -5.51
N TYR A 278 3.60 6.47 -4.39
CA TYR A 278 4.36 7.69 -4.15
C TYR A 278 5.82 7.44 -4.49
N ASP A 279 6.35 8.12 -5.50
CA ASP A 279 7.77 8.09 -5.81
C ASP A 279 8.50 9.19 -5.02
N LEU A 280 9.14 8.78 -3.92
CA LEU A 280 9.88 9.68 -3.05
C LEU A 280 11.18 10.20 -3.69
N LEU A 281 11.51 9.77 -4.91
CA LEU A 281 12.58 10.35 -5.72
C LEU A 281 12.09 10.85 -7.10
N GLY A 282 10.81 10.63 -7.40
CA GLY A 282 10.21 10.88 -8.70
C GLY A 282 10.19 12.36 -9.08
N ASN A 283 9.97 12.61 -10.38
CA ASN A 283 9.94 13.94 -10.96
C ASN A 283 8.91 14.83 -10.26
N GLU A 284 9.33 16.05 -9.97
CA GLU A 284 8.45 17.17 -9.68
C GLU A 284 7.59 17.40 -10.93
N ASP A 285 6.27 17.23 -10.84
CA ASP A 285 5.39 17.45 -11.99
C ASP A 285 5.61 18.86 -12.55
N PRO A 286 6.09 19.01 -13.80
CA PRO A 286 5.93 20.26 -14.52
C PRO A 286 4.52 20.23 -15.11
N SER A 287 3.53 20.64 -14.32
CA SER A 287 2.21 20.95 -14.90
C SER A 287 2.39 22.04 -15.97
N PRO A 288 2.02 21.82 -17.25
CA PRO A 288 2.16 22.81 -18.31
C PRO A 288 1.42 24.12 -18.02
N THR A 289 0.41 24.07 -17.17
CA THR A 289 -0.42 25.21 -16.76
C THR A 289 0.17 26.02 -15.60
N GLU A 290 1.11 25.46 -14.82
CA GLU A 290 1.71 26.16 -13.67
C GLU A 290 2.97 26.97 -14.03
N ALA A 291 3.56 26.75 -15.20
CA ALA A 291 4.74 27.47 -15.66
C ALA A 291 4.50 28.98 -15.89
N ILE A 292 3.24 29.40 -16.01
CA ILE A 292 2.87 30.77 -16.38
C ILE A 292 2.66 31.68 -15.15
N TYR A 293 2.50 31.13 -13.93
CA TYR A 293 2.04 31.93 -12.77
C TYR A 293 2.87 31.84 -11.49
N ARG A 294 4.08 31.27 -11.47
CA ARG A 294 4.91 31.21 -10.24
C ARG A 294 6.18 32.04 -10.33
N THR A 295 6.17 33.20 -9.69
CA THR A 295 7.32 34.09 -9.43
C THR A 295 8.21 33.63 -8.27
N ASP A 296 7.85 32.54 -7.59
CA ASP A 296 8.50 32.05 -6.39
C ASP A 296 9.45 30.88 -6.71
N HIS A 297 10.75 31.18 -6.78
CA HIS A 297 11.81 30.23 -7.16
C HIS A 297 11.88 28.95 -6.29
N TRP A 298 11.37 28.97 -5.06
CA TRP A 298 11.31 27.80 -4.16
C TRP A 298 10.25 26.75 -4.53
N LEU A 299 9.33 27.05 -5.45
CA LEU A 299 8.30 26.10 -5.90
C LEU A 299 8.76 25.22 -7.07
N ARG A 300 9.94 25.46 -7.67
CA ARG A 300 10.56 24.63 -8.74
C ARG A 300 11.28 23.38 -8.19
N GLY A 301 10.82 22.87 -7.05
CA GLY A 301 11.45 21.79 -6.27
C GLY A 301 10.44 20.86 -5.59
N ARG A 302 9.13 21.06 -5.83
CA ARG A 302 8.08 20.51 -4.95
C ARG A 302 7.71 19.09 -5.39
N ASN A 303 8.28 18.09 -4.71
CA ASN A 303 7.82 16.70 -4.88
C ASN A 303 6.47 16.48 -4.13
N MET A 304 5.38 16.45 -4.90
CA MET A 304 4.02 16.24 -4.39
C MET A 304 3.81 14.87 -3.75
N ASP A 305 4.53 13.84 -4.23
CA ASP A 305 4.45 12.48 -3.68
C ASP A 305 4.99 12.42 -2.26
N ARG A 306 6.09 13.13 -1.98
CA ARG A 306 6.63 13.28 -0.62
C ARG A 306 5.68 14.04 0.29
N GLU A 307 4.99 15.05 -0.23
CA GLU A 307 3.98 15.78 0.56
C GLU A 307 2.84 14.86 0.99
N GLU A 308 2.24 14.16 0.02
CA GLU A 308 1.12 13.26 0.30
C GLU A 308 1.57 12.11 1.19
N PHE A 309 2.71 11.50 0.89
CA PHE A 309 3.28 10.44 1.72
C PHE A 309 3.48 10.89 3.17
N LEU A 310 4.03 12.08 3.38
CA LEU A 310 4.25 12.63 4.72
C LEU A 310 2.93 12.83 5.46
N LYS A 311 1.89 13.37 4.80
CA LYS A 311 0.55 13.54 5.40
C LYS A 311 -0.06 12.20 5.76
N VAL A 312 0.05 11.21 4.88
CA VAL A 312 -0.47 9.86 5.13
C VAL A 312 0.27 9.21 6.30
N PHE A 313 1.60 9.26 6.32
CA PHE A 313 2.39 8.67 7.40
C PHE A 313 2.11 9.35 8.76
N TRP A 314 1.97 10.68 8.77
CA TRP A 314 1.59 11.43 9.96
C TRP A 314 0.20 11.02 10.47
N GLY A 315 -0.81 11.07 9.60
CA GLY A 315 -2.18 10.72 9.96
C GLY A 315 -2.32 9.25 10.37
N MET A 316 -1.51 8.36 9.81
CA MET A 316 -1.40 6.97 10.28
C MET A 316 -0.84 6.93 11.71
N CYS A 317 0.22 7.69 12.04
CA CYS A 317 0.73 7.76 13.40
C CYS A 317 -0.31 8.31 14.40
N LEU A 318 -1.10 9.32 13.99
CA LEU A 318 -2.22 9.84 14.79
C LEU A 318 -3.31 8.78 15.00
N PHE A 319 -3.76 8.14 13.93
CA PHE A 319 -4.73 7.04 13.98
C PHE A 319 -4.28 5.99 14.99
N LEU A 320 -3.03 5.54 14.89
CA LEU A 320 -2.49 4.49 15.73
C LEU A 320 -2.31 4.91 17.19
N SER A 321 -2.00 6.19 17.44
CA SER A 321 -1.88 6.72 18.80
C SER A 321 -3.22 6.65 19.50
N ASP A 322 -4.27 7.16 18.84
CA ASP A 322 -5.64 7.12 19.36
C ASP A 322 -6.18 5.70 19.46
N TYR A 323 -5.87 4.84 18.47
CA TYR A 323 -6.29 3.44 18.44
C TYR A 323 -5.86 2.64 19.68
N THR A 324 -4.79 3.10 20.34
CA THR A 324 -4.26 2.53 21.58
C THR A 324 -4.70 3.24 22.86
N ARG A 325 -5.21 4.48 22.77
CA ARG A 325 -5.72 5.26 23.91
C ARG A 325 -7.19 4.99 24.23
N VAL A 326 -7.99 4.55 23.25
CA VAL A 326 -9.39 4.10 23.45
C VAL A 326 -9.43 2.69 24.07
N VAL A 327 -8.48 2.38 24.96
CA VAL A 327 -8.30 1.06 25.60
C VAL A 327 -8.36 1.23 27.10
#